data_AF-A0A318TT79-F1
#
_entry.id   AF-A0A318TT79-F1
#
_cell.length_a   1.000
_cell.length_b   1.000
_cell.length_c   1.000
_cell.angle_alpha   90.00
_cell.angle_beta   90.00
_cell.angle_gamma   90.00
#
_symmetry.space_group_name_H-M   'P 1'
#
loop_
_entity.id
_entity.type
_entity.pdbx_description
1 polymer ?
#
loop_
_entity_poly.entity_id
_entity_poly.type
_entity_poly.pdbx_seq_one_letter_code
_entity_poly.pdbx_strand_id
1 'polypeptide(L)'
;MNDKGEVLDKGPFFHGTKAELKIGDLLEPQYLSNYQDKKSNYIYFTATLNAAKWGAELARSESKERIYIVEPLGEFENDPNLTDKRFPGNPTRSYRSKSPLKIIAELSSWERHSDEEINQMLTSLKKLTEEGKNVIYD
;
A
#
# COMPACT_ATOMS: atom_id res chain seq x y z
N MET A 1 1.73 -34.15 12.50
CA MET A 1 1.25 -32.91 13.15
C MET A 1 0.94 -31.95 12.01
N ASN A 2 -0.32 -31.55 11.87
CA ASN A 2 -0.77 -30.69 10.78
C ASN A 2 -0.32 -29.25 11.07
N ASP A 3 0.87 -28.86 10.65
CA ASP A 3 1.18 -27.45 10.41
C ASP A 3 0.45 -27.02 9.14
N LYS A 4 -0.85 -26.74 9.29
CA LYS A 4 -1.52 -25.82 8.35
C LYS A 4 -0.82 -24.49 8.56
N GLY A 5 0.13 -24.17 7.69
CA GLY A 5 0.92 -22.94 7.75
C GLY A 5 0.04 -21.77 8.16
N GLU A 6 0.42 -21.11 9.25
CA GLU A 6 -0.32 -19.95 9.75
C GLU A 6 -0.44 -18.93 8.63
N VAL A 7 -1.68 -18.63 8.26
CA VAL A 7 -1.96 -17.57 7.30
C VAL A 7 -1.53 -16.25 7.96
N LEU A 8 -0.56 -15.56 7.36
CA LEU A 8 0.04 -14.33 7.89
C LEU A 8 -1.02 -13.29 8.26
N ASP A 9 -2.06 -13.16 7.42
CA ASP A 9 -3.24 -12.36 7.70
C ASP A 9 -4.44 -12.86 6.85
N LYS A 10 -5.66 -12.80 7.40
CA LYS A 10 -6.91 -13.18 6.73
C LYS A 10 -7.58 -12.03 5.97
N GLY A 11 -7.05 -10.82 6.04
CA GLY A 11 -7.64 -9.63 5.44
C GLY A 11 -8.86 -9.10 6.22
N PRO A 12 -9.82 -8.44 5.55
CA PRO A 12 -9.80 -8.06 4.12
C PRO A 12 -8.62 -7.16 3.79
N PHE A 13 -8.19 -7.18 2.52
CA PHE A 13 -7.06 -6.38 2.05
C PHE A 13 -7.50 -5.22 1.18
N PHE A 14 -6.76 -4.13 1.27
CA PHE A 14 -7.01 -2.87 0.59
C PHE A 14 -5.77 -2.41 -0.16
N HIS A 15 -5.97 -1.87 -1.36
CA HIS A 15 -4.95 -1.19 -2.14
C HIS A 15 -5.43 0.23 -2.44
N GLY A 16 -4.78 1.21 -1.83
CA GLY A 16 -4.99 2.64 -2.11
C GLY A 16 -4.14 3.07 -3.29
N THR A 17 -4.76 3.73 -4.27
CA THR A 17 -4.08 4.22 -5.47
C THR A 17 -4.86 5.35 -6.13
N LYS A 18 -4.28 5.96 -7.15
CA LYS A 18 -4.96 6.88 -8.08
C LYS A 18 -5.15 6.26 -9.48
N ALA A 19 -4.73 5.02 -9.66
CA ALA A 19 -5.00 4.26 -10.88
C ALA A 19 -6.49 3.88 -10.97
N GLU A 20 -7.06 4.04 -12.15
CA GLU A 20 -8.39 3.53 -12.46
C GLU A 20 -8.29 2.06 -12.87
N LEU A 21 -8.84 1.19 -12.02
CA LEU A 21 -8.83 -0.26 -12.14
C LEU A 21 -10.28 -0.76 -12.08
N LYS A 22 -10.54 -1.91 -12.70
CA LYS A 22 -11.85 -2.54 -12.74
C LYS A 22 -11.86 -3.82 -11.92
N ILE A 23 -13.04 -4.19 -11.43
CA ILE A 23 -13.24 -5.49 -10.80
C ILE A 23 -12.86 -6.60 -11.80
N GLY A 24 -12.02 -7.53 -11.34
CA GLY A 24 -11.46 -8.60 -12.15
C GLY A 24 -10.05 -8.31 -12.68
N ASP A 25 -9.59 -7.05 -12.66
CA ASP A 25 -8.24 -6.71 -13.07
C ASP A 25 -7.19 -7.38 -12.16
N LEU A 26 -6.06 -7.72 -12.76
CA LEU A 26 -4.88 -8.19 -12.05
C LEU A 26 -3.88 -7.04 -11.98
N LEU A 27 -3.63 -6.58 -10.76
CA LEU A 27 -2.54 -5.67 -10.48
C LEU A 27 -1.26 -6.49 -10.40
N GLU A 28 -0.30 -6.20 -11.27
CA GLU A 28 1.02 -6.86 -11.30
C GLU A 28 2.10 -5.97 -10.67
N PRO A 29 3.27 -6.50 -10.25
CA PRO A 29 4.41 -5.65 -9.88
C PRO A 29 5.00 -4.92 -11.11
N GLN A 30 6.08 -4.16 -10.93
CA GLN A 30 6.80 -3.43 -11.98
C GLN A 30 6.14 -2.15 -12.51
N TYR A 31 5.17 -1.60 -11.78
CA TYR A 31 4.71 -0.23 -11.98
C TYR A 31 5.68 0.80 -11.37
N LEU A 32 5.56 2.06 -11.80
CA LEU A 32 6.33 3.16 -11.23
C LEU A 32 6.02 3.32 -9.74
N SER A 33 7.06 3.50 -8.93
CA SER A 33 6.92 3.77 -7.49
C SER A 33 6.30 5.14 -7.25
N ASN A 34 5.45 5.23 -6.22
CA ASN A 34 4.90 6.50 -5.76
C ASN A 34 5.96 7.39 -5.07
N TYR A 35 7.04 6.78 -4.56
CA TYR A 35 8.03 7.47 -3.71
C TYR A 35 9.42 7.60 -4.34
N GLN A 36 9.69 6.86 -5.43
CA GLN A 36 10.99 6.85 -6.10
C GLN A 36 10.82 6.91 -7.62
N ASP A 37 11.80 7.46 -8.34
CA ASP A 37 11.87 7.46 -9.81
C ASP A 37 12.34 6.10 -10.35
N LYS A 38 11.75 5.00 -9.88
CA LYS A 38 12.04 3.63 -10.35
C LYS A 38 10.77 2.76 -10.34
N LYS A 39 10.82 1.63 -11.05
CA LYS A 39 9.78 0.60 -10.96
C LYS A 39 9.87 -0.14 -9.62
N SER A 40 8.73 -0.50 -9.07
CA SER A 40 8.65 -1.27 -7.83
C SER A 40 8.60 -2.77 -8.10
N ASN A 41 9.43 -3.53 -7.39
CA ASN A 41 9.49 -4.99 -7.47
C ASN A 41 8.28 -5.69 -6.84
N TYR A 42 7.47 -4.97 -6.07
CA TYR A 42 6.34 -5.52 -5.31
C TYR A 42 5.08 -4.67 -5.49
N ILE A 43 3.95 -5.28 -5.17
CA ILE A 43 2.68 -4.60 -4.99
C ILE A 43 2.42 -4.46 -3.50
N TYR A 44 2.06 -3.26 -3.05
CA TYR A 44 1.81 -2.95 -1.65
C TYR A 44 0.31 -2.90 -1.36
N PHE A 45 -0.10 -3.49 -0.25
CA PHE A 45 -1.48 -3.53 0.21
C PHE A 45 -1.53 -3.64 1.74
N THR A 46 -2.70 -3.47 2.33
CA THR A 46 -2.85 -3.44 3.79
C THR A 46 -4.17 -4.02 4.24
N ALA A 47 -4.22 -4.55 5.46
CA ALA A 47 -5.46 -4.95 6.11
C ALA A 47 -6.03 -3.87 7.06
N THR A 48 -5.59 -2.62 6.94
CA THR A 48 -6.20 -1.48 7.63
C THR A 48 -6.65 -0.40 6.63
N LEU A 49 -7.88 0.10 6.82
CA LEU A 49 -8.39 1.18 5.98
C LEU A 49 -7.52 2.44 6.10
N ASN A 50 -7.02 2.75 7.29
CA ASN A 50 -6.22 3.94 7.53
C ASN A 50 -4.93 3.98 6.70
N ALA A 51 -4.21 2.85 6.60
CA ALA A 51 -3.02 2.78 5.75
C ALA A 51 -3.39 2.81 4.25
N ALA A 52 -4.55 2.27 3.87
CA ALA A 52 -5.02 2.32 2.49
C ALA A 52 -5.35 3.75 2.04
N LYS A 53 -5.91 4.57 2.93
CA LYS A 53 -6.13 6.02 2.69
C LYS A 53 -4.82 6.71 2.31
N TRP A 54 -3.77 6.52 3.11
CA TRP A 54 -2.45 7.08 2.82
C TRP A 54 -1.90 6.61 1.47
N GLY A 55 -2.10 5.33 1.12
CA GLY A 55 -1.71 4.81 -0.19
C GLY A 55 -2.41 5.53 -1.35
N ALA A 56 -3.70 5.85 -1.20
CA ALA A 56 -4.47 6.58 -2.22
C ALA A 56 -4.08 8.07 -2.27
N GLU A 57 -4.02 8.74 -1.13
CA GLU A 57 -3.75 10.18 -1.00
C GLU A 57 -2.34 10.56 -1.47
N LEU A 58 -1.34 9.73 -1.11
CA LEU A 58 0.07 9.97 -1.42
C LEU A 58 0.51 9.38 -2.77
N ALA A 59 -0.38 8.71 -3.51
CA ALA A 59 -0.04 8.16 -4.82
C ALA A 59 0.38 9.27 -5.80
N ARG A 60 1.36 8.96 -6.65
CA ARG A 60 1.98 9.89 -7.59
C ARG A 60 1.11 10.03 -8.85
N SER A 61 0.02 10.78 -8.73
CA SER A 61 -0.86 11.18 -9.83
C SER A 61 -1.77 12.33 -9.37
N GLU A 62 -2.29 13.08 -10.32
CA GLU A 62 -3.37 14.07 -10.11
C GLU A 62 -4.78 13.46 -10.30
N SER A 63 -4.85 12.17 -10.61
CA SER A 63 -6.12 11.46 -10.76
C SER A 63 -6.83 11.28 -9.41
N LYS A 64 -8.13 10.96 -9.47
CA LYS A 64 -8.95 10.72 -8.29
C LYS A 64 -8.39 9.57 -7.43
N GLU A 65 -8.37 9.78 -6.13
CA GLU A 65 -8.01 8.79 -5.12
C GLU A 65 -9.05 7.66 -5.06
N ARG A 66 -8.57 6.42 -4.98
CA ARG A 66 -9.39 5.20 -4.98
C ARG A 66 -8.83 4.19 -4.00
N ILE A 67 -9.72 3.42 -3.38
CA ILE A 67 -9.34 2.28 -2.53
C ILE A 67 -10.06 1.07 -3.06
N TYR A 68 -9.29 0.05 -3.46
CA TYR A 68 -9.82 -1.23 -3.91
C TYR A 68 -9.71 -2.27 -2.81
N ILE A 69 -10.69 -3.16 -2.75
CA ILE A 69 -10.57 -4.42 -2.02
C ILE A 69 -9.90 -5.42 -2.95
N VAL A 70 -8.86 -6.09 -2.45
CA VAL A 70 -8.01 -6.95 -3.27
C VAL A 70 -7.84 -8.33 -2.65
N GLU A 71 -7.59 -9.33 -3.50
CA GLU A 71 -7.20 -10.68 -3.10
C GLU A 71 -5.79 -10.98 -3.61
N PRO A 72 -4.83 -11.31 -2.74
CA PRO A 72 -3.53 -11.78 -3.18
C PRO A 72 -3.65 -13.15 -3.83
N LEU A 73 -3.08 -13.30 -5.04
CA LEU A 73 -3.08 -14.58 -5.77
C LEU A 73 -1.88 -15.47 -5.46
N GLY A 74 -1.01 -15.05 -4.55
CA GLY A 74 0.14 -15.81 -4.09
C GLY A 74 0.63 -15.34 -2.74
N GLU A 75 1.83 -15.79 -2.35
CA GLU A 75 2.41 -15.45 -1.06
C GLU A 75 2.70 -13.94 -0.94
N PHE A 76 2.65 -13.45 0.28
CA PHE A 76 2.97 -12.08 0.63
C PHE A 76 3.69 -12.03 1.98
N GLU A 77 4.41 -10.95 2.20
CA GLU A 77 5.22 -10.73 3.39
C GLU A 77 4.91 -9.37 4.02
N ASN A 78 5.32 -9.18 5.27
CA ASN A 78 5.23 -7.90 5.95
C ASN A 78 6.01 -6.82 5.16
N ASP A 79 5.42 -5.63 5.03
CA ASP A 79 6.11 -4.50 4.41
C ASP A 79 7.27 -4.04 5.30
N PRO A 80 8.54 -4.18 4.86
CA PRO A 80 9.70 -3.79 5.64
C PRO A 80 9.83 -2.28 5.78
N ASN A 81 9.06 -1.46 5.07
CA ASN A 81 9.06 -0.01 5.24
C ASN A 81 8.23 0.43 6.45
N LEU A 82 7.31 -0.41 6.93
CA LEU A 82 6.37 -0.08 8.00
C LEU A 82 6.45 -1.03 9.21
N THR A 83 7.03 -2.21 9.02
CA THR A 83 7.21 -3.23 10.06
C THR A 83 8.51 -3.00 10.84
N ASP A 84 8.44 -3.06 12.17
CA ASP A 84 9.59 -2.90 13.08
C ASP A 84 10.40 -1.62 12.82
N LYS A 85 9.71 -0.55 12.42
CA LYS A 85 10.29 0.79 12.25
C LYS A 85 10.02 1.65 13.48
N ARG A 86 8.91 2.39 13.45
CA ARG A 86 8.53 3.29 14.55
C ARG A 86 7.94 2.55 15.74
N PHE A 87 7.29 1.41 15.47
CA PHE A 87 6.61 0.58 16.46
C PHE A 87 6.97 -0.89 16.21
N PRO A 88 6.98 -1.73 17.26
CA PRO A 88 7.25 -3.16 17.11
C PRO A 88 6.14 -3.87 16.33
N GLY A 89 6.53 -4.82 15.50
CA GLY A 89 5.64 -5.60 14.63
C GLY A 89 5.07 -4.79 13.47
N ASN A 90 3.90 -5.22 12.99
CA ASN A 90 3.21 -4.64 11.83
C ASN A 90 1.83 -4.06 12.22
N PRO A 91 1.78 -2.96 13.00
CA PRO A 91 0.53 -2.41 13.52
C PRO A 91 -0.39 -1.86 12.42
N THR A 92 0.17 -1.42 11.29
CA THR A 92 -0.61 -0.98 10.12
C THR A 92 -1.10 -2.15 9.27
N ARG A 93 -0.66 -3.39 9.59
CA ARG A 93 -0.93 -4.60 8.80
C ARG A 93 -0.66 -4.35 7.32
N SER A 94 0.52 -3.81 7.03
CA SER A 94 0.98 -3.49 5.67
C SER A 94 1.83 -4.62 5.12
N TYR A 95 1.58 -4.98 3.87
CA TYR A 95 2.16 -6.13 3.21
C TYR A 95 2.65 -5.78 1.81
N ARG A 96 3.51 -6.64 1.27
CA ARG A 96 3.93 -6.58 -0.12
C ARG A 96 3.97 -7.97 -0.76
N SER A 97 3.70 -8.05 -2.06
CA SER A 97 3.76 -9.31 -2.82
C SER A 97 4.42 -9.12 -4.19
N LYS A 98 5.12 -10.15 -4.67
CA LYS A 98 5.55 -10.27 -6.06
C LYS A 98 4.49 -10.92 -6.95
N SER A 99 3.51 -11.59 -6.33
CA SER A 99 2.40 -12.20 -7.05
C SER A 99 1.31 -11.15 -7.30
N PRO A 100 0.50 -11.29 -8.36
CA PRO A 100 -0.55 -10.32 -8.64
C PRO A 100 -1.60 -10.23 -7.52
N LEU A 101 -2.23 -9.05 -7.43
CA LEU A 101 -3.43 -8.85 -6.63
C LEU A 101 -4.63 -8.74 -7.56
N LYS A 102 -5.70 -9.47 -7.26
CA LYS A 102 -6.96 -9.37 -8.00
C LYS A 102 -7.84 -8.29 -7.38
N ILE A 103 -8.34 -7.38 -8.20
CA ILE A 103 -9.34 -6.39 -7.78
C ILE A 103 -10.70 -7.07 -7.64
N ILE A 104 -11.28 -7.07 -6.44
CA ILE A 104 -12.59 -7.71 -6.20
C ILE A 104 -13.70 -6.71 -5.93
N ALA A 105 -13.38 -5.50 -5.48
CA ALA A 105 -14.32 -4.40 -5.33
C ALA A 105 -13.60 -3.04 -5.27
N GLU A 106 -14.35 -1.96 -5.45
CA GLU A 106 -13.92 -0.58 -5.16
C GLU A 106 -14.77 -0.05 -4.00
N LEU A 107 -14.15 0.61 -3.02
CA LEU A 107 -14.90 1.30 -1.99
C LEU A 107 -15.59 2.53 -2.57
N SER A 108 -16.92 2.58 -2.50
CA SER A 108 -17.73 3.70 -3.02
C SER A 108 -17.49 5.00 -2.26
N SER A 109 -17.22 4.90 -0.96
CA SER A 109 -17.00 6.04 -0.07
C SER A 109 -16.09 5.66 1.09
N TRP A 110 -15.25 6.61 1.48
CA TRP A 110 -14.37 6.52 2.64
C TRP A 110 -14.00 7.94 3.06
N GLU A 111 -13.72 8.12 4.35
CA GLU A 111 -13.33 9.42 4.89
C GLU A 111 -11.84 9.65 4.65
N ARG A 112 -11.52 10.70 3.89
CA ARG A 112 -10.15 11.14 3.62
C ARG A 112 -9.54 11.78 4.87
N HIS A 113 -8.22 11.73 5.01
CA HIS A 113 -7.54 12.58 5.99
C HIS A 113 -7.76 14.06 5.66
N SER A 114 -7.59 14.93 6.65
CA SER A 114 -7.67 16.36 6.43
C SER A 114 -6.56 16.82 5.48
N ASP A 115 -6.82 17.88 4.72
CA ASP A 115 -5.80 18.46 3.83
C ASP A 115 -4.55 18.88 4.60
N GLU A 116 -4.70 19.32 5.86
CA GLU A 116 -3.59 19.66 6.73
C GLU A 116 -2.71 18.44 7.04
N GLU A 117 -3.30 17.31 7.42
CA GLU A 117 -2.55 16.06 7.68
C GLU A 117 -1.81 15.58 6.42
N ILE A 118 -2.46 15.66 5.27
CA ILE A 118 -1.88 15.23 3.99
C ILE A 118 -0.73 16.15 3.59
N ASN A 119 -0.90 17.46 3.70
CA ASN A 119 0.14 18.44 3.40
C ASN A 119 1.35 18.31 4.35
N GLN A 120 1.11 18.06 5.64
CA GLN A 120 2.18 17.79 6.60
C GLN A 120 2.96 16.52 6.25
N MET A 121 2.27 15.46 5.82
CA MET A 121 2.91 14.22 5.40
C MET A 121 3.74 14.41 4.13
N LEU A 122 3.18 15.04 3.10
CA LEU A 122 3.88 15.37 1.85
C LEU A 122 5.13 16.21 2.11
N THR A 123 5.02 17.23 2.97
CA THR A 123 6.14 18.08 3.36
C THR A 123 7.24 17.28 4.06
N SER A 124 6.84 16.36 4.95
CA SER A 124 7.78 15.49 5.67
C SER A 124 8.51 14.52 4.73
N LEU A 125 7.80 13.91 3.78
CA LEU A 125 8.39 13.04 2.75
C LEU A 125 9.35 13.80 1.83
N LYS A 126 9.00 15.02 1.43
CA LYS A 126 9.86 15.89 0.63
C LYS A 126 11.17 16.19 1.38
N LYS A 127 11.08 16.59 2.64
CA LYS A 127 12.25 16.85 3.48
C LYS A 127 13.15 15.60 3.63
N LEU A 128 12.57 14.43 3.87
CA LEU A 128 13.33 13.18 3.94
C LEU A 128 14.05 12.87 2.62
N THR A 129 13.43 13.18 1.49
CA THR A 129 14.02 12.99 0.16
C THR A 129 15.18 13.95 -0.08
N GLU A 130 15.01 15.23 0.25
CA GLU A 130 16.06 16.26 0.16
C GLU A 130 17.26 15.95 1.07
N GLU A 131 17.02 15.36 2.24
CA GLU A 131 18.07 14.92 3.17
C GLU A 131 18.71 13.57 2.80
N GLY A 132 18.25 12.89 1.73
CA GLY A 132 18.74 11.56 1.34
C GLY A 132 18.38 10.43 2.32
N LYS A 133 17.40 10.66 3.21
CA LYS A 133 16.96 9.72 4.25
C LYS A 133 15.71 8.93 3.86
N ASN A 134 15.09 9.23 2.72
CA ASN A 134 13.92 8.52 2.19
C ASN A 134 14.30 7.15 1.58
N VAL A 135 14.79 6.25 2.43
CA VAL A 135 15.19 4.88 2.05
C VAL A 135 13.94 4.02 1.92
N ILE A 136 13.67 3.54 0.71
CA ILE A 136 12.58 2.59 0.42
C ILE A 136 13.18 1.20 0.18
N TYR A 137 12.74 0.24 0.98
CA TYR A 137 13.03 -1.17 0.83
C TYR A 137 12.03 -1.77 -0.16
N ASP A 138 12.51 -1.97 -1.39
CA ASP A 138 11.75 -2.55 -2.49
C ASP A 138 12.40 -3.86 -2.93
#